data_AF-A0A849X2K7-F1
#
_entry.id   AF-A0A849X2K7-F1
#
_cell.length_a   1.000
_cell.length_b   1.000
_cell.length_c   1.000
_cell.angle_alpha   90.00
_cell.angle_beta   90.00
_cell.angle_gamma   90.00
#
_symmetry.space_group_name_H-M   'P 1'
#
loop_
_entity.id
_entity.type
_entity.pdbx_description
1 polymer ?
#
loop_
_entity_poly.entity_id
_entity_poly.type
_entity_poly.pdbx_seq_one_letter_code
_entity_poly.pdbx_strand_id
1 'polypeptide(L)'
;VVGEGLAKANLNRGSLKKIWGEFLALLRLLKAWASGSYRAIPWQSIVWVVAALLYFLNPIDAIPDILPGGFIDDIAVLTLVINRIRSDLDKFLSWEKSHESGGEPPQER
;
A
#
# COMPACT_ATOMS: atom_id res chain seq x y z
N VAL A 1 -16.92 16.98 27.83
CA VAL A 1 -15.71 17.20 27.01
C VAL A 1 -14.73 16.01 26.92
N VAL A 2 -14.87 14.92 27.71
CA VAL A 2 -13.98 13.73 27.59
C VAL A 2 -14.45 12.70 26.55
N GLY A 3 -15.72 12.72 26.12
CA GLY A 3 -16.30 11.73 25.21
C GLY A 3 -15.88 11.84 23.74
N GLU A 4 -15.64 13.06 23.23
CA GLU A 4 -15.30 13.27 21.81
C GLU A 4 -13.86 12.89 21.47
N GLY A 5 -12.93 13.00 22.43
CA GLY A 5 -11.53 12.60 22.26
C GLY A 5 -11.34 11.08 22.16
N LEU A 6 -12.16 10.30 22.87
CA LEU A 6 -12.08 8.84 22.86
C LEU A 6 -12.69 8.22 21.59
N ALA A 7 -13.76 8.80 21.06
CA ALA A 7 -14.35 8.38 19.78
C ALA A 7 -13.40 8.65 18.60
N LYS A 8 -12.75 9.82 18.56
CA LYS A 8 -11.72 10.13 17.55
C LYS A 8 -10.48 9.23 17.70
N ALA A 9 -10.06 8.91 18.93
CA ALA A 9 -8.94 7.99 19.16
C ALA A 9 -9.23 6.56 18.67
N ASN A 10 -10.45 6.06 18.83
CA ASN A 10 -10.82 4.72 18.38
C ASN A 10 -10.95 4.63 16.84
N LEU A 11 -11.51 5.67 16.21
CA LEU A 11 -11.57 5.81 14.75
C LEU A 11 -10.16 5.92 14.13
N ASN A 12 -9.27 6.71 14.75
CA ASN A 12 -7.87 6.84 14.29
C ASN A 12 -7.11 5.52 14.37
N ARG A 13 -7.31 4.70 15.41
CA ARG A 13 -6.65 3.38 15.51
C ARG A 13 -7.09 2.42 14.41
N GLY A 14 -8.36 2.41 14.05
CA GLY A 14 -8.89 1.58 12.96
C GLY A 14 -8.32 1.97 11.60
N SER A 15 -8.31 3.27 11.30
CA SER A 15 -7.73 3.80 10.06
C SER A 15 -6.23 3.53 9.96
N LEU A 16 -5.48 3.72 11.05
CA LEU A 16 -4.03 3.42 11.08
C LEU A 16 -3.75 1.94 10.86
N LYS A 17 -4.51 1.04 11.49
CA LYS A 17 -4.37 -0.41 11.25
C LYS A 17 -4.64 -0.79 9.81
N LYS A 18 -5.64 -0.17 9.17
CA LYS A 18 -5.96 -0.39 7.76
C LYS A 18 -4.80 0.04 6.87
N ILE A 19 -4.31 1.26 7.06
CA ILE A 19 -3.18 1.82 6.28
C ILE A 19 -1.93 0.94 6.47
N TRP A 20 -1.65 0.50 7.70
CA TRP A 20 -0.53 -0.39 7.98
C TRP A 20 -0.66 -1.75 7.28
N GLY A 21 -1.87 -2.32 7.26
CA GLY A 21 -2.17 -3.55 6.54
C GLY A 21 -1.99 -3.40 5.02
N GLU A 22 -2.44 -2.28 4.46
CA GLU A 22 -2.27 -1.98 3.04
C GLU A 22 -0.78 -1.76 2.70
N PHE A 23 -0.03 -1.04 3.53
CA PHE A 23 1.42 -0.86 3.36
C PHE A 23 2.18 -2.19 3.36
N LEU A 24 1.88 -3.09 4.32
CA LEU A 24 2.48 -4.43 4.35
C LEU A 24 2.12 -5.23 3.09
N ALA A 25 0.90 -5.12 2.58
CA ALA A 25 0.50 -5.77 1.33
C ALA A 25 1.30 -5.26 0.12
N LEU A 26 1.59 -3.95 0.05
CA LEU A 26 2.46 -3.38 -1.00
C LEU A 26 3.88 -3.95 -0.94
N LEU A 27 4.45 -4.09 0.25
CA LEU A 27 5.77 -4.70 0.44
C LEU A 27 5.80 -6.16 0.00
N ARG A 28 4.77 -6.94 0.35
CA ARG A 28 4.65 -8.35 -0.08
C ARG A 28 4.48 -8.48 -1.59
N LEU A 29 3.66 -7.62 -2.19
CA LEU A 29 3.50 -7.53 -3.64
C LEU A 29 4.84 -7.25 -4.32
N LEU A 30 5.57 -6.23 -3.86
CA LEU A 30 6.87 -5.88 -4.43
C LEU A 30 7.88 -7.03 -4.28
N LYS A 31 7.89 -7.72 -3.13
CA LYS A 31 8.75 -8.89 -2.90
C LYS A 31 8.41 -10.05 -3.83
N ALA A 32 7.13 -10.40 -3.98
CA ALA A 32 6.66 -11.48 -4.85
C ALA A 32 6.93 -11.19 -6.34
N TRP A 33 6.86 -9.91 -6.73
CA TRP A 33 7.24 -9.48 -8.07
C TRP A 33 8.75 -9.55 -8.30
N ALA A 34 9.55 -9.10 -7.32
CA ALA A 34 11.01 -9.15 -7.37
C ALA A 34 11.56 -10.59 -7.38
N SER A 35 10.93 -11.52 -6.67
CA SER A 35 11.26 -12.95 -6.71
C SER A 35 10.77 -13.65 -7.97
N GLY A 36 9.92 -13.00 -8.77
CA GLY A 36 9.27 -13.58 -9.95
C GLY A 36 8.11 -14.53 -9.64
N SER A 37 7.75 -14.72 -8.36
CA SER A 37 6.65 -15.59 -7.94
C SER A 37 5.27 -15.06 -8.35
N TYR A 38 5.15 -13.74 -8.57
CA TYR A 38 3.93 -13.10 -9.05
C TYR A 38 4.22 -12.07 -10.14
N ARG A 39 3.69 -12.30 -11.35
CA ARG A 39 3.87 -11.41 -12.53
C ARG A 39 2.56 -10.96 -13.18
N ALA A 40 1.41 -11.39 -12.64
CA ALA A 40 0.06 -11.05 -13.15
C ALA A 40 -0.39 -9.62 -12.76
N ILE A 41 0.54 -8.67 -12.78
CA ILE A 41 0.33 -7.26 -12.47
C ILE A 41 1.02 -6.38 -13.52
N PRO A 42 0.38 -5.29 -13.99
CA PRO A 42 1.02 -4.36 -14.92
C PRO A 42 2.28 -3.75 -14.32
N TRP A 43 3.32 -3.57 -15.14
CA TRP A 43 4.58 -2.97 -14.69
C TRP A 43 4.39 -1.52 -14.20
N GLN A 44 3.38 -0.80 -14.74
CA GLN A 44 3.03 0.54 -14.27
C GLN A 44 2.56 0.53 -12.82
N SER A 45 1.82 -0.51 -12.40
CA SER A 45 1.37 -0.66 -11.01
C SER A 45 2.57 -0.86 -10.08
N ILE A 46 3.62 -1.57 -10.52
CA ILE A 46 4.88 -1.68 -9.76
C ILE A 46 5.59 -0.35 -9.63
N VAL A 47 5.63 0.49 -10.68
CA VAL A 47 6.19 1.85 -10.59
C VAL A 47 5.45 2.68 -9.54
N TRP A 48 4.12 2.63 -9.52
CA TRP A 48 3.33 3.31 -8.50
C TRP A 48 3.61 2.79 -7.09
N VAL A 49 3.69 1.47 -6.90
CA VAL A 49 4.05 0.84 -5.61
C VAL A 49 5.42 1.33 -5.14
N VAL A 50 6.43 1.29 -6.00
CA VAL A 50 7.79 1.74 -5.66
C VAL A 50 7.81 3.23 -5.33
N ALA A 51 7.11 4.06 -6.11
CA ALA A 51 6.99 5.49 -5.84
C ALA A 51 6.36 5.76 -4.47
N ALA A 52 5.26 5.09 -4.13
CA ALA A 52 4.61 5.22 -2.82
C ALA A 52 5.50 4.75 -1.66
N LEU A 53 6.21 3.65 -1.83
CA LEU A 53 7.09 3.10 -0.79
C LEU A 53 8.33 3.97 -0.56
N LEU A 54 8.97 4.47 -1.63
CA LEU A 54 10.11 5.38 -1.53
C LEU A 54 9.71 6.69 -0.85
N TYR A 55 8.54 7.21 -1.23
CA TYR A 55 7.98 8.41 -0.63
C TYR A 55 7.61 8.22 0.85
N PHE A 56 7.08 7.05 1.24
CA PHE A 56 6.75 6.72 2.63
C PHE A 56 7.98 6.42 3.52
N LEU A 57 9.05 5.80 2.97
CA LEU A 57 10.23 5.35 3.73
C LEU A 57 11.39 6.36 3.78
N ASN A 58 11.42 7.31 2.84
CA ASN A 58 12.34 8.45 2.72
C ASN A 58 13.86 8.18 2.92
N PRO A 59 14.63 8.14 1.81
CA PRO A 59 15.93 8.80 1.75
C PRO A 59 16.01 9.93 0.70
N ILE A 60 14.87 10.49 0.28
CA ILE A 60 14.74 11.66 -0.59
C ILE A 60 13.76 12.65 0.07
N ASP A 61 14.23 13.38 1.06
CA ASP A 61 13.63 14.64 1.51
C ASP A 61 14.00 15.78 0.52
N ALA A 62 14.25 15.44 -0.76
CA ALA A 62 15.19 16.17 -1.63
C ALA A 62 14.71 16.41 -3.08
N ILE A 63 13.40 16.43 -3.33
CA ILE A 63 12.86 17.27 -4.42
C ILE A 63 12.24 18.47 -3.68
N PRO A 64 13.00 19.54 -3.48
CA PRO A 64 12.88 20.45 -2.35
C PRO A 64 11.60 21.32 -2.41
N ASP A 65 10.99 21.57 -1.26
CA ASP A 65 10.22 22.77 -0.90
C ASP A 65 9.37 23.43 -2.02
N ILE A 66 8.19 22.89 -2.38
CA ILE A 66 7.24 23.64 -3.24
C ILE A 66 5.92 24.02 -2.54
N LEU A 67 5.56 23.47 -1.37
CA LEU A 67 4.26 23.79 -0.76
C LEU A 67 4.33 24.12 0.74
N PRO A 68 3.84 25.32 1.17
CA PRO A 68 3.79 25.68 2.58
C PRO A 68 2.61 24.97 3.27
N GLY A 69 2.84 23.75 3.80
CA GLY A 69 1.82 23.00 4.57
C GLY A 69 2.16 21.54 4.96
N GLY A 70 3.43 21.14 4.91
CA GLY A 70 3.88 19.75 4.71
C GLY A 70 3.88 18.78 5.91
N PHE A 71 2.73 18.21 6.28
CA PHE A 71 2.69 16.92 7.02
C PHE A 71 1.50 16.01 6.65
N ILE A 72 0.46 16.54 5.99
CA ILE A 72 -0.75 15.77 5.63
C ILE A 72 -0.57 15.04 4.28
N ASP A 73 0.34 15.52 3.43
CA ASP A 73 0.52 15.04 2.06
C ASP A 73 1.00 13.57 2.03
N ASP A 74 1.74 13.13 3.05
CA ASP A 74 2.41 11.83 3.04
C ASP A 74 1.45 10.64 2.99
N ILE A 75 0.40 10.70 3.82
CA ILE A 75 -0.65 9.69 3.89
C ILE A 75 -1.58 9.78 2.67
N ALA A 76 -1.76 11.00 2.14
CA ALA A 76 -2.60 11.23 0.98
C ALA A 76 -2.02 10.54 -0.26
N VAL A 77 -0.72 10.69 -0.52
CA VAL A 77 -0.04 10.03 -1.65
C VAL A 77 -0.12 8.50 -1.53
N LEU A 78 0.15 7.92 -0.35
CA LEU A 78 0.03 6.48 -0.13
C LEU A 78 -1.40 6.00 -0.44
N THR A 79 -2.41 6.72 0.07
CA THR A 79 -3.82 6.40 -0.15
C THR A 79 -4.21 6.52 -1.63
N LEU A 80 -3.72 7.55 -2.33
CA LEU A 80 -3.97 7.75 -3.76
C LEU A 80 -3.38 6.61 -4.60
N VAL A 81 -2.15 6.19 -4.31
CA VAL A 81 -1.52 5.08 -5.00
C VAL A 81 -2.28 3.78 -4.74
N ILE A 82 -2.62 3.47 -3.49
CA ILE A 82 -3.41 2.28 -3.15
C ILE A 82 -4.73 2.26 -3.91
N ASN A 83 -5.44 3.41 -3.96
CA ASN A 83 -6.69 3.52 -4.70
C ASN A 83 -6.48 3.32 -6.21
N ARG A 84 -5.36 3.82 -6.75
CA ARG A 84 -5.03 3.69 -8.17
C ARG A 84 -4.72 2.26 -8.59
N ILE A 85 -4.03 1.50 -7.74
CA ILE A 85 -3.68 0.10 -8.01
C ILE A 85 -4.65 -0.89 -7.36
N ARG A 86 -5.78 -0.43 -6.82
CA ARG A 86 -6.66 -1.22 -5.96
C ARG A 86 -7.05 -2.56 -6.58
N SER A 87 -7.46 -2.54 -7.84
CA SER A 87 -7.85 -3.76 -8.57
C SER A 87 -6.71 -4.76 -8.67
N ASP A 88 -5.48 -4.29 -8.89
CA ASP A 88 -4.31 -5.17 -9.00
C ASP A 88 -3.85 -5.67 -7.62
N LEU A 89 -3.94 -4.83 -6.60
CA LEU A 89 -3.66 -5.22 -5.22
C LEU A 89 -4.66 -6.29 -4.74
N ASP A 90 -5.94 -6.17 -5.09
CA ASP A 90 -6.97 -7.16 -4.74
C ASP A 90 -6.72 -8.52 -5.44
N LYS A 91 -6.25 -8.50 -6.71
CA LYS A 91 -5.81 -9.72 -7.41
C LYS A 91 -4.63 -10.37 -6.70
N PHE A 92 -3.61 -9.58 -6.33
CA PHE A 92 -2.46 -10.07 -5.58
C PHE A 92 -2.87 -10.69 -4.24
N LEU A 93 -3.71 -10.01 -3.46
CA LEU A 93 -4.19 -10.51 -2.16
C LEU A 93 -5.00 -11.80 -2.31
N SER A 94 -5.74 -11.94 -3.40
CA SER A 94 -6.50 -13.17 -3.69
C SER A 94 -5.55 -14.33 -4.03
N TRP A 95 -4.57 -14.07 -4.89
CA TRP A 95 -3.50 -15.00 -5.22
C TRP A 95 -2.69 -15.42 -3.98
N GLU A 96 -2.32 -14.47 -3.14
CA GLU A 96 -1.53 -14.67 -1.91
C GLU A 96 -2.27 -15.58 -0.93
N LYS A 97 -3.57 -15.33 -0.71
CA LYS A 97 -4.42 -16.19 0.14
C LYS A 97 -4.51 -17.61 -0.40
N SER A 98 -4.63 -17.79 -1.71
CA SER A 98 -4.59 -19.12 -2.33
C SER A 98 -3.23 -19.81 -2.10
N HIS A 99 -2.12 -19.09 -2.21
CA HIS A 99 -0.77 -19.66 -2.03
C HIS A 99 -0.45 -20.01 -0.58
N GLU A 100 -0.90 -19.21 0.40
CA GLU A 100 -0.68 -19.48 1.83
C GLU A 100 -1.51 -20.67 2.33
N SER A 101 -2.64 -20.96 1.69
CA SER A 101 -3.52 -22.09 2.05
C SER A 101 -3.17 -23.41 1.34
N GLY A 102 -2.06 -23.46 0.58
CA GLY A 102 -1.69 -24.62 -0.24
C GLY A 102 -2.58 -24.80 -1.47
N GLY A 103 -3.35 -23.77 -1.85
CA GLY A 103 -4.17 -23.72 -3.04
C GLY A 103 -3.34 -23.39 -4.28
N GLU A 104 -3.48 -24.23 -5.29
CA GLU A 104 -2.79 -24.15 -6.58
C GLU A 104 -2.86 -22.74 -7.21
N PRO A 105 -1.78 -22.24 -7.83
CA PRO A 105 -1.80 -20.92 -8.46
C PRO A 105 -2.87 -20.84 -9.55
N PRO A 106 -3.55 -19.69 -9.72
CA PRO A 106 -4.37 -19.45 -10.90
C PRO A 106 -3.48 -19.57 -12.15
N GLN A 107 -3.67 -20.66 -12.88
CA GLN A 107 -3.03 -20.88 -14.18
C GLN A 107 -3.73 -20.00 -15.21
N GLU A 108 -3.09 -18.92 -15.59
CA GLU A 108 -3.49 -18.08 -16.71
C GLU A 108 -3.23 -18.89 -18.00
N ARG A 109 -4.31 -19.21 -18.74
CA ARG A 109 -4.22 -19.75 -20.11
C ARG A 109 -4.12 -18.61 -21.11
#